data_AF-A0A8J6ZRV4-F1
#
_entry.id   AF-A0A8J6ZRV4-F1
#
_cell.length_a   1.000
_cell.length_b   1.000
_cell.length_c   1.000
_cell.angle_alpha   90.00
_cell.angle_beta   90.00
_cell.angle_gamma   90.00
#
_symmetry.space_group_name_H-M   'P 1'
#
loop_
_entity.id
_entity.type
_entity.pdbx_description
1 polymer ?
#
loop_
_entity_poly.entity_id
_entity_poly.type
_entity_poly.pdbx_seq_one_letter_code
_entity_poly.pdbx_strand_id
1 'polypeptide(L)'
;MVNSLILPQETITSFQERIKILEKCLNSANPQDEIIAEIIELENSGLISLSKLIEDVIQLRYKLNKVIKLVNKLKENPQPDQLSVLLFVRYNFLIKEILDQCSEFSFIKNNKLREVFIDLILAALNTYKIIKKEASSLTYPQDETYTLAETRKHVIKSIIKVSVQFDVLTEDFVKSLDIEEDITPKESEAMLISLASTKKWDWVYRNLA
;
A
#
# COMPACT_ATOMS: atom_id res chain seq x y z
N MET A 1 -45.07 -7.49 28.52
CA MET A 1 -44.52 -8.69 27.86
C MET A 1 -43.03 -8.53 27.79
N VAL A 2 -42.27 -9.35 28.53
CA VAL A 2 -40.81 -9.35 28.47
C VAL A 2 -40.44 -10.14 27.22
N ASN A 3 -39.98 -9.47 26.16
CA ASN A 3 -39.37 -10.16 25.02
C ASN A 3 -38.05 -10.74 25.50
N SER A 4 -38.05 -12.02 25.88
CA SER A 4 -36.83 -12.78 26.07
C SER A 4 -36.15 -12.90 24.70
N LEU A 5 -35.03 -12.22 24.53
CA LEU A 5 -34.20 -12.34 23.35
C LEU A 5 -33.51 -13.72 23.42
N ILE A 6 -34.13 -14.73 22.83
CA ILE A 6 -33.58 -16.08 22.77
C ILE A 6 -32.59 -16.10 21.60
N LEU A 7 -31.30 -16.14 21.92
CA LEU A 7 -30.25 -16.30 20.91
C LEU A 7 -30.30 -17.73 20.34
N PRO A 8 -30.06 -17.91 19.03
CA PRO A 8 -29.89 -19.23 18.44
C PRO A 8 -28.76 -20.02 19.12
N GLN A 9 -28.93 -21.34 19.26
CA GLN A 9 -27.93 -22.21 19.90
C GLN A 9 -26.56 -22.14 19.21
N GLU A 10 -26.54 -21.93 17.90
CA GLU A 10 -25.31 -21.72 17.12
C GLU A 10 -24.57 -20.46 17.57
N THR A 11 -25.30 -19.36 17.82
CA THR A 11 -24.73 -18.10 18.32
C THR A 11 -24.17 -18.27 19.73
N ILE A 12 -24.89 -18.99 20.59
CA ILE A 12 -24.44 -19.30 21.96
C ILE A 12 -23.15 -20.14 21.93
N THR A 13 -23.12 -21.19 21.11
CA THR A 13 -21.94 -22.06 20.94
C THR A 13 -20.73 -21.25 20.46
N SER A 14 -20.93 -20.37 19.48
CA SER A 14 -19.86 -19.50 18.97
C SER A 14 -19.30 -18.56 20.05
N PHE A 15 -20.15 -17.97 20.89
CA PHE A 15 -19.68 -17.13 22.01
C PHE A 15 -18.92 -17.95 23.05
N GLN A 16 -19.37 -19.16 23.37
CA GLN A 16 -18.68 -20.03 24.33
C GLN A 16 -17.29 -20.44 23.85
N GLU A 17 -17.12 -20.74 22.56
CA GLU A 17 -15.81 -21.03 21.98
C GLU A 17 -14.86 -19.83 22.05
N ARG A 18 -15.36 -18.62 21.74
CA ARG A 18 -14.56 -17.38 21.83
C ARG A 18 -14.12 -17.10 23.27
N ILE A 19 -15.03 -17.22 24.24
CA ILE A 19 -14.73 -17.03 25.66
C ILE A 19 -13.63 -18.00 26.11
N LYS A 20 -13.73 -19.27 25.73
CA LYS A 20 -12.74 -20.30 26.11
C LYS A 20 -11.33 -19.99 25.58
N ILE A 21 -11.22 -19.40 24.38
CA ILE A 21 -9.94 -18.96 23.82
C ILE A 21 -9.36 -17.79 24.63
N LEU A 22 -10.20 -16.81 24.98
CA LEU A 22 -9.78 -15.67 25.81
C LEU A 22 -9.36 -16.11 27.23
N GLU A 23 -10.09 -17.02 27.86
CA GLU A 23 -9.73 -17.60 29.15
C GLU A 23 -8.40 -18.35 29.10
N LYS A 24 -8.13 -19.05 27.99
CA LYS A 24 -6.84 -19.73 27.77
C LYS A 24 -5.69 -18.72 27.66
N CYS A 25 -5.92 -17.58 27.00
CA CYS A 25 -4.92 -16.51 26.90
C CYS A 25 -4.57 -15.91 28.27
N LEU A 26 -5.53 -15.79 29.17
CA LEU A 26 -5.31 -15.26 30.52
C LEU A 26 -4.46 -16.18 31.42
N ASN A 27 -4.49 -17.50 31.16
CA ASN A 27 -3.92 -18.50 32.08
C ASN A 27 -2.64 -19.19 31.54
N SER A 28 -2.49 -19.33 30.22
CA SER A 28 -1.32 -19.98 29.59
C SER A 28 -1.25 -19.74 28.07
N ALA A 29 -1.21 -18.47 27.65
CA ALA A 29 -1.15 -18.13 26.23
C ALA A 29 0.10 -18.69 25.53
N ASN A 30 -0.11 -19.32 24.38
CA ASN A 30 0.96 -19.43 23.38
C ASN A 30 0.82 -18.27 22.37
N PRO A 31 1.85 -18.00 21.54
CA PRO A 31 1.81 -16.88 20.59
C PRO A 31 0.63 -16.91 19.61
N GLN A 32 0.08 -18.10 19.33
CA GLN A 32 -1.05 -18.28 18.44
C GLN A 32 -2.39 -17.99 19.13
N ASP A 33 -2.49 -18.27 20.44
CA ASP A 33 -3.63 -17.92 21.27
C ASP A 33 -3.75 -16.39 21.39
N GLU A 34 -2.63 -15.67 21.61
CA GLU A 34 -2.61 -14.20 21.68
C GLU A 34 -3.10 -13.54 20.37
N ILE A 35 -2.65 -14.05 19.22
CA ILE A 35 -3.10 -13.58 17.89
C ILE A 35 -4.62 -13.74 17.75
N ILE A 36 -5.17 -14.88 18.18
CA ILE A 36 -6.61 -15.14 18.08
C ILE A 36 -7.40 -14.25 19.06
N ALA A 37 -6.87 -13.98 20.26
CA ALA A 37 -7.49 -13.06 21.20
C ALA A 37 -7.54 -11.62 20.67
N GLU A 38 -6.44 -11.14 20.07
CA GLU A 38 -6.39 -9.82 19.42
C GLU A 38 -7.42 -9.73 18.28
N ILE A 39 -7.57 -10.80 17.50
CA ILE A 39 -8.60 -10.89 16.45
C ILE A 39 -10.03 -10.85 17.03
N ILE A 40 -10.31 -11.54 18.14
CA ILE A 40 -11.62 -11.56 18.80
C ILE A 40 -11.96 -10.18 19.37
N GLU A 41 -10.98 -9.50 19.99
CA GLU A 41 -11.15 -8.12 20.47
C GLU A 41 -11.45 -7.15 19.32
N LEU A 42 -10.73 -7.29 18.19
CA LEU A 42 -10.96 -6.48 17.00
C LEU A 42 -12.37 -6.69 16.43
N GLU A 43 -12.85 -7.94 16.36
CA GLU A 43 -14.20 -8.24 15.91
C GLU A 43 -15.27 -7.67 16.87
N ASN A 44 -15.07 -7.80 18.19
CA ASN A 44 -16.00 -7.30 19.21
C ASN A 44 -16.02 -5.76 19.31
N SER A 45 -14.92 -5.10 18.94
CA SER A 45 -14.86 -3.63 18.87
C SER A 45 -15.68 -3.04 17.72
N GLY A 46 -16.20 -3.89 16.82
CA GLY A 46 -16.97 -3.46 15.66
C GLY A 46 -16.12 -2.78 14.58
N LEU A 47 -14.79 -2.81 14.70
CA LEU A 47 -13.87 -2.14 13.78
C LEU A 47 -13.72 -2.87 12.45
N ILE A 48 -13.78 -4.21 12.42
CA ILE A 48 -13.73 -5.03 11.19
C ILE A 48 -14.26 -6.45 11.48
N SER A 49 -14.94 -7.09 10.53
CA SER A 49 -15.33 -8.51 10.67
C SER A 49 -14.16 -9.43 10.34
N LEU A 50 -14.04 -10.57 11.02
CA LEU A 50 -13.00 -11.57 10.74
C LEU A 50 -13.01 -12.04 9.27
N SER A 51 -14.20 -12.19 8.69
CA SER A 51 -14.36 -12.53 7.27
C SER A 51 -13.73 -11.48 6.34
N LYS A 52 -13.94 -10.20 6.65
CA LYS A 52 -13.38 -9.07 5.91
C LYS A 52 -11.86 -9.01 6.06
N LEU A 53 -11.36 -9.20 7.29
CA LEU A 53 -9.92 -9.25 7.57
C LEU A 53 -9.21 -10.36 6.77
N ILE A 54 -9.79 -11.57 6.75
CA ILE A 54 -9.25 -12.70 5.99
C ILE A 54 -9.20 -12.39 4.49
N GLU A 55 -10.27 -11.81 3.95
CA GLU A 55 -10.32 -11.41 2.54
C GLU A 55 -9.25 -10.37 2.22
N ASP A 56 -9.11 -9.34 3.07
CA ASP A 56 -8.14 -8.27 2.88
C ASP A 56 -6.70 -8.81 2.93
N VAL A 57 -6.40 -9.73 3.85
CA VAL A 57 -5.10 -10.42 3.93
C VAL A 57 -4.82 -11.28 2.70
N ILE A 58 -5.82 -12.00 2.18
CA ILE A 58 -5.67 -12.80 0.94
C ILE A 58 -5.36 -11.88 -0.25
N GLN A 59 -6.09 -10.76 -0.38
CA GLN A 59 -5.87 -9.78 -1.44
C GLN A 59 -4.48 -9.13 -1.32
N LEU A 60 -4.05 -8.77 -0.11
CA LEU A 60 -2.73 -8.21 0.16
C LEU A 60 -1.62 -9.19 -0.23
N ARG A 61 -1.73 -10.46 0.18
CA ARG A 61 -0.79 -11.52 -0.19
C ARG A 61 -0.70 -11.69 -1.71
N TYR A 62 -1.83 -11.65 -2.41
CA TYR A 62 -1.87 -11.72 -3.86
C TYR A 62 -1.16 -10.54 -4.54
N LYS A 63 -1.38 -9.31 -4.06
CA LYS A 63 -0.68 -8.11 -4.54
C LYS A 63 0.83 -8.19 -4.27
N LEU A 64 1.25 -8.60 -3.07
CA LEU A 64 2.68 -8.79 -2.73
C LEU A 64 3.37 -9.81 -3.66
N ASN A 65 2.71 -10.94 -3.96
CA ASN A 65 3.23 -11.91 -4.91
C ASN A 65 3.40 -11.33 -6.32
N LYS A 66 2.48 -10.45 -6.76
CA LYS A 66 2.62 -9.72 -8.03
C LYS A 66 3.80 -8.75 -8.00
N VAL A 67 4.01 -8.03 -6.89
CA VAL A 67 5.16 -7.13 -6.71
C VAL A 67 6.46 -7.91 -6.87
N ILE A 68 6.62 -9.06 -6.19
CA ILE A 68 7.81 -9.90 -6.29
C ILE A 68 8.08 -10.31 -7.74
N LYS A 69 7.05 -10.73 -8.48
CA LYS A 69 7.16 -11.09 -9.89
C LYS A 69 7.61 -9.91 -10.77
N LEU A 70 7.07 -8.71 -10.52
CA LEU A 70 7.45 -7.50 -11.26
C LEU A 70 8.90 -7.09 -10.96
N VAL A 71 9.32 -7.15 -9.69
CA VAL A 71 10.71 -6.88 -9.27
C VAL A 71 11.68 -7.83 -9.96
N ASN A 72 11.37 -9.13 -10.00
CA ASN A 72 12.23 -10.11 -10.66
C ASN A 72 12.37 -9.80 -12.16
N LYS A 73 11.26 -9.47 -12.84
CA LYS A 73 11.29 -9.08 -14.26
C LYS A 73 12.07 -7.79 -14.51
N LEU A 74 11.96 -6.81 -13.63
CA LEU A 74 12.74 -5.56 -13.71
C LEU A 74 14.24 -5.80 -13.48
N LYS A 75 14.61 -6.77 -12.62
CA LYS A 75 16.01 -7.16 -12.42
C LYS A 75 16.61 -7.90 -13.61
N GLU A 76 15.80 -8.67 -14.32
CA GLU A 76 16.23 -9.40 -15.53
C GLU A 76 16.51 -8.47 -16.72
N ASN A 77 15.88 -7.28 -16.75
CA ASN A 77 16.07 -6.27 -17.80
C ASN A 77 16.57 -4.93 -17.23
N PRO A 78 17.87 -4.80 -16.94
CA PRO A 78 18.43 -3.60 -16.31
C PRO A 78 18.50 -2.37 -17.24
N GLN A 79 18.31 -2.55 -18.55
CA GLN A 79 18.21 -1.42 -19.47
C GLN A 79 16.78 -0.85 -19.47
N PRO A 80 16.63 0.49 -19.43
CA PRO A 80 15.34 1.13 -19.63
C PRO A 80 14.95 0.97 -21.10
N ASP A 81 14.18 -0.07 -21.39
CA ASP A 81 13.38 -0.17 -22.59
C ASP A 81 11.92 0.13 -22.26
N GLN A 82 11.10 0.25 -23.30
CA GLN A 82 9.68 0.55 -23.16
C GLN A 82 8.95 -0.44 -22.22
N LEU A 83 9.36 -1.72 -22.23
CA LEU A 83 8.79 -2.75 -21.38
C LEU A 83 9.19 -2.51 -19.92
N SER A 84 10.45 -2.19 -19.64
CA SER A 84 10.95 -1.85 -18.30
C SER A 84 10.26 -0.61 -17.73
N VAL A 85 10.04 0.44 -18.53
CA VAL A 85 9.29 1.63 -18.10
C VAL A 85 7.85 1.27 -17.76
N LEU A 86 7.16 0.51 -18.61
CA LEU A 86 5.79 0.06 -18.34
C LEU A 86 5.69 -0.84 -17.11
N LEU A 87 6.65 -1.77 -16.94
CA LEU A 87 6.72 -2.64 -15.76
C LEU A 87 6.98 -1.81 -14.50
N PHE A 88 7.80 -0.78 -14.58
CA PHE A 88 8.04 0.15 -13.49
C PHE A 88 6.78 0.93 -13.11
N VAL A 89 6.04 1.46 -14.09
CA VAL A 89 4.75 2.13 -13.86
C VAL A 89 3.80 1.20 -13.10
N ARG A 90 3.60 -0.02 -13.62
CA ARG A 90 2.73 -1.04 -13.00
C ARG A 90 3.18 -1.44 -11.60
N TYR A 91 4.49 -1.61 -11.40
CA TYR A 91 5.06 -1.94 -10.10
C TYR A 91 4.75 -0.86 -9.05
N ASN A 92 4.95 0.41 -9.40
CA ASN A 92 4.69 1.52 -8.48
C ASN A 92 3.20 1.67 -8.18
N PHE A 93 2.30 1.56 -9.17
CA PHE A 93 0.86 1.61 -8.91
C PHE A 93 0.38 0.45 -8.04
N LEU A 94 0.95 -0.74 -8.23
CA LEU A 94 0.67 -1.89 -7.34
C LEU A 94 1.17 -1.66 -5.92
N ILE A 95 2.32 -1.01 -5.72
CA ILE A 95 2.78 -0.59 -4.39
C ILE A 95 1.84 0.44 -3.78
N LYS A 96 1.41 1.44 -4.57
CA LYS A 96 0.41 2.41 -4.13
C LYS A 96 -0.87 1.72 -3.67
N GLU A 97 -1.40 0.76 -4.43
CA GLU A 97 -2.59 -0.01 -4.03
C GLU A 97 -2.38 -0.81 -2.73
N ILE A 98 -1.18 -1.34 -2.51
CA ILE A 98 -0.84 -2.04 -1.26
C ILE A 98 -0.83 -1.05 -0.10
N LEU A 99 -0.21 0.12 -0.26
CA LEU A 99 -0.15 1.15 0.76
C LEU A 99 -1.54 1.71 1.08
N ASP A 100 -2.33 2.01 0.06
CA ASP A 100 -3.72 2.45 0.23
C ASP A 100 -4.54 1.38 0.97
N GLN A 101 -4.32 0.08 0.71
CA GLN A 101 -4.96 -1.00 1.46
C GLN A 101 -4.40 -1.13 2.89
N CYS A 102 -3.10 -0.94 3.10
CA CYS A 102 -2.47 -0.91 4.42
C CYS A 102 -3.09 0.15 5.33
N SER A 103 -3.57 1.25 4.75
CA SER A 103 -4.31 2.29 5.46
C SER A 103 -5.57 1.74 6.16
N GLU A 104 -6.19 0.68 5.66
CA GLU A 104 -7.35 0.03 6.29
C GLU A 104 -6.95 -0.77 7.55
N PHE A 105 -5.66 -1.08 7.71
CA PHE A 105 -5.11 -1.83 8.86
C PHE A 105 -4.56 -0.93 9.96
N SER A 106 -4.87 0.38 9.97
CA SER A 106 -4.32 1.34 10.94
C SER A 106 -4.69 1.06 12.41
N PHE A 107 -5.62 0.14 12.66
CA PHE A 107 -5.94 -0.36 14.00
C PHE A 107 -4.83 -1.24 14.60
N ILE A 108 -3.94 -1.80 13.78
CA ILE A 108 -2.84 -2.67 14.22
C ILE A 108 -1.69 -1.81 14.77
N LYS A 109 -1.69 -1.59 16.09
CA LYS A 109 -0.66 -0.83 16.82
C LYS A 109 0.59 -1.69 17.08
N ASN A 110 1.31 -2.06 16.03
CA ASN A 110 2.53 -2.86 16.15
C ASN A 110 3.80 -2.03 15.90
N ASN A 111 4.65 -1.93 16.93
CA ASN A 111 5.90 -1.18 16.89
C ASN A 111 6.90 -1.68 15.83
N LYS A 112 6.93 -2.99 15.52
CA LYS A 112 7.81 -3.52 14.46
C LYS A 112 7.33 -3.14 13.06
N LEU A 113 6.01 -3.10 12.86
CA LEU A 113 5.41 -2.61 11.61
C LEU A 113 5.76 -1.14 11.39
N ARG A 114 5.75 -0.33 12.45
CA ARG A 114 6.16 1.07 12.41
C ARG A 114 7.57 1.26 11.83
N GLU A 115 8.55 0.50 12.32
CA GLU A 115 9.94 0.56 11.83
C GLU A 115 10.05 0.20 10.34
N VAL A 116 9.37 -0.87 9.92
CA VAL A 116 9.35 -1.28 8.50
C VAL A 116 8.77 -0.19 7.60
N PHE A 117 7.72 0.50 8.04
CA PHE A 117 7.16 1.62 7.28
C PHE A 117 8.12 2.82 7.21
N ILE A 118 8.81 3.17 8.31
CA ILE A 118 9.85 4.22 8.32
C ILE A 118 10.90 3.95 7.24
N ASP A 119 11.43 2.73 7.20
CA ASP A 119 12.45 2.36 6.23
C ASP A 119 11.94 2.43 4.79
N LEU A 120 10.70 2.00 4.54
CA LEU A 120 10.06 2.12 3.22
C LEU A 120 9.86 3.58 2.80
N ILE A 121 9.46 4.46 3.73
CA ILE A 121 9.28 5.89 3.47
C ILE A 121 10.61 6.53 3.09
N LEU A 122 11.66 6.31 3.90
CA LEU A 122 12.99 6.87 3.67
C LEU A 122 13.58 6.36 2.36
N ALA A 123 13.41 5.07 2.06
CA ALA A 123 13.84 4.48 0.79
C ALA A 123 13.13 5.15 -0.39
N ALA A 124 11.79 5.29 -0.34
CA ALA A 124 11.02 5.92 -1.41
C ALA A 124 11.34 7.41 -1.59
N LEU A 125 11.54 8.16 -0.50
CA LEU A 125 11.94 9.57 -0.54
C LEU A 125 13.34 9.77 -1.12
N ASN A 126 14.33 8.97 -0.71
CA ASN A 126 15.67 9.03 -1.29
C ASN A 126 15.65 8.69 -2.78
N THR A 127 14.91 7.66 -3.13
CA THR A 127 14.69 7.18 -4.49
C THR A 127 14.01 8.27 -5.35
N TYR A 128 13.05 9.00 -4.81
CA TYR A 128 12.47 10.19 -5.46
C TYR A 128 13.46 11.33 -5.62
N LYS A 129 14.23 11.68 -4.58
CA LYS A 129 15.22 12.77 -4.66
C LYS A 129 16.25 12.50 -5.76
N ILE A 130 16.68 11.25 -5.93
CA ILE A 130 17.58 10.82 -7.00
C ILE A 130 16.92 11.07 -8.37
N ILE A 131 15.72 10.51 -8.61
CA ILE A 131 15.03 10.69 -9.90
C ILE A 131 14.65 12.14 -10.17
N LYS A 132 14.24 12.91 -9.16
CA LYS A 132 13.94 14.34 -9.30
C LYS A 132 15.18 15.12 -9.74
N LYS A 133 16.34 14.82 -9.16
CA LYS A 133 17.61 15.44 -9.56
C LYS A 133 17.96 15.09 -11.01
N GLU A 134 17.67 13.88 -11.45
CA GLU A 134 17.87 13.42 -12.83
C GLU A 134 16.82 14.03 -13.80
N ALA A 135 15.59 14.22 -13.35
CA ALA A 135 14.48 14.78 -14.13
C ALA A 135 14.53 16.31 -14.25
N SER A 136 15.00 17.02 -13.23
CA SER A 136 15.14 18.48 -13.22
C SER A 136 16.21 19.01 -14.18
N SER A 137 17.06 18.14 -14.72
CA SER A 137 17.99 18.45 -15.81
C SER A 137 17.40 18.27 -17.22
N LEU A 138 16.13 17.87 -17.36
CA LEU A 138 15.54 17.51 -18.66
C LEU A 138 14.43 18.47 -19.10
N THR A 139 14.50 18.89 -20.36
CA THR A 139 13.46 19.67 -21.05
C THR A 139 12.45 18.73 -21.74
N TYR A 140 11.16 18.88 -21.39
CA TYR A 140 9.94 18.26 -21.98
C TYR A 140 9.52 16.81 -21.54
N PRO A 141 8.20 16.48 -21.55
CA PRO A 141 7.56 15.31 -20.91
C PRO A 141 7.50 14.05 -21.79
N GLN A 142 8.31 13.98 -22.85
CA GLN A 142 8.44 12.77 -23.70
C GLN A 142 9.52 11.81 -23.20
N ASP A 143 10.17 12.14 -22.09
CA ASP A 143 11.27 11.38 -21.53
C ASP A 143 10.73 10.26 -20.62
N GLU A 144 11.28 9.05 -20.76
CA GLU A 144 11.06 7.94 -19.84
C GLU A 144 11.27 8.41 -18.39
N THR A 145 12.25 9.29 -18.18
CA THR A 145 12.57 9.92 -16.90
C THR A 145 11.41 10.72 -16.31
N TYR A 146 10.62 11.45 -17.13
CA TYR A 146 9.41 12.15 -16.68
C TYR A 146 8.35 11.15 -16.21
N THR A 147 8.11 10.10 -17.00
CA THR A 147 7.14 9.06 -16.67
C THR A 147 7.52 8.36 -15.35
N LEU A 148 8.81 8.04 -15.17
CA LEU A 148 9.32 7.45 -13.94
C LEU A 148 9.15 8.40 -12.74
N ALA A 149 9.46 9.69 -12.91
CA ALA A 149 9.34 10.71 -11.88
C ALA A 149 7.88 10.91 -11.43
N GLU A 150 6.96 11.16 -12.37
CA GLU A 150 5.53 11.34 -12.08
C GLU A 150 4.91 10.10 -11.46
N THR A 151 5.29 8.90 -11.92
CA THR A 151 4.84 7.64 -11.32
C THR A 151 5.26 7.54 -9.85
N ARG A 152 6.50 7.92 -9.51
CA ARG A 152 6.97 7.85 -8.11
C ARG A 152 6.22 8.80 -7.18
N LYS A 153 5.78 9.96 -7.66
CA LYS A 153 4.99 10.91 -6.87
C LYS A 153 3.74 10.26 -6.28
N HIS A 154 3.06 9.41 -7.05
CA HIS A 154 1.88 8.65 -6.60
C HIS A 154 2.20 7.74 -5.40
N VAL A 155 3.33 7.05 -5.45
CA VAL A 155 3.77 6.16 -4.37
C VAL A 155 4.12 6.95 -3.12
N ILE A 156 4.91 8.03 -3.26
CA ILE A 156 5.32 8.88 -2.13
C ILE A 156 4.11 9.46 -1.41
N LYS A 157 3.10 9.94 -2.15
CA LYS A 157 1.87 10.47 -1.56
C LYS A 157 1.15 9.42 -0.71
N SER A 158 1.09 8.19 -1.21
CA SER A 158 0.43 7.07 -0.52
C SER A 158 1.23 6.64 0.72
N ILE A 159 2.56 6.60 0.60
CA ILE A 159 3.50 6.38 1.69
C ILE A 159 3.29 7.40 2.80
N ILE A 160 3.33 8.70 2.48
CA ILE A 160 3.14 9.79 3.46
C ILE A 160 1.78 9.68 4.15
N LYS A 161 0.71 9.43 3.39
CA LYS A 161 -0.64 9.25 3.94
C LYS A 161 -0.69 8.13 4.98
N VAL A 162 -0.17 6.95 4.63
CA VAL A 162 -0.09 5.81 5.57
C VAL A 162 0.78 6.16 6.77
N SER A 163 1.88 6.87 6.57
CA SER A 163 2.80 7.26 7.65
C SER A 163 2.14 8.13 8.71
N VAL A 164 1.35 9.12 8.27
CA VAL A 164 0.60 9.98 9.19
C VAL A 164 -0.47 9.17 9.91
N GLN A 165 -1.18 8.30 9.19
CA GLN A 165 -2.26 7.50 9.76
C GLN A 165 -1.78 6.47 10.81
N PHE A 166 -0.58 5.94 10.66
CA PHE A 166 0.04 5.02 11.62
C PHE A 166 0.86 5.74 12.71
N ASP A 167 0.74 7.07 12.84
CA ASP A 167 1.52 7.91 13.77
C ASP A 167 3.05 7.69 13.64
N VAL A 168 3.49 7.30 12.43
CA VAL A 168 4.90 7.10 12.08
C VAL A 168 5.57 8.45 11.90
N LEU A 169 4.91 9.34 11.17
CA LEU A 169 5.34 10.72 10.92
C LEU A 169 4.29 11.68 11.43
N THR A 170 4.73 12.80 12.02
CA THR A 170 3.82 13.90 12.34
C THR A 170 3.49 14.69 11.08
N GLU A 171 2.29 15.28 11.03
CA GLU A 171 1.94 16.21 9.95
C GLU A 171 2.95 17.36 9.82
N ASP A 172 3.52 17.81 10.94
CA ASP A 172 4.54 18.87 10.95
C ASP A 172 5.86 18.43 10.33
N PHE A 173 6.27 17.18 10.52
CA PHE A 173 7.43 16.63 9.82
C PHE A 173 7.16 16.57 8.31
N VAL A 174 5.97 16.14 7.89
CA VAL A 174 5.59 16.11 6.47
C VAL A 174 5.63 17.51 5.85
N LYS A 175 5.10 18.52 6.55
CA LYS A 175 5.15 19.93 6.12
C LYS A 175 6.58 20.45 6.04
N SER A 176 7.46 20.05 6.96
CA SER A 176 8.87 20.47 6.99
C SER A 176 9.72 19.92 5.85
N LEU A 177 9.25 18.89 5.15
CA LEU A 177 9.99 18.31 4.04
C LEU A 177 9.99 19.22 2.79
N ASP A 178 9.21 20.32 2.79
CA ASP A 178 9.18 21.33 1.72
C ASP A 178 8.92 20.70 0.33
N ILE A 179 8.03 19.70 0.29
CA ILE A 179 7.77 18.87 -0.90
C ILE A 179 6.39 19.10 -1.53
N GLU A 180 5.49 19.88 -0.91
CA GLU A 180 4.06 19.91 -1.28
C GLU A 180 3.78 20.17 -2.77
N GLU A 181 4.46 21.15 -3.39
CA GLU A 181 4.29 21.43 -4.82
C GLU A 181 4.91 20.37 -5.73
N ASP A 182 5.91 19.61 -5.25
CA ASP A 182 6.74 18.75 -6.08
C ASP A 182 6.35 17.27 -6.06
N ILE A 183 5.70 16.79 -4.99
CA ILE A 183 5.17 15.41 -4.91
C ILE A 183 3.70 15.29 -5.31
N THR A 184 3.04 16.39 -5.68
CA THR A 184 1.68 16.32 -6.22
C THR A 184 1.75 15.73 -7.64
N PRO A 185 1.18 14.53 -7.89
CA PRO A 185 1.22 13.96 -9.22
C PRO A 185 0.38 14.78 -10.19
N LYS A 186 0.93 15.08 -11.36
CA LYS A 186 0.26 15.84 -12.43
C LYS A 186 -0.51 14.93 -13.38
N GLU A 187 -0.04 13.69 -13.53
CA GLU A 187 -0.60 12.71 -14.46
C GLU A 187 -1.39 11.62 -13.74
N SER A 188 -2.44 11.10 -14.39
CA SER A 188 -3.17 9.93 -13.91
C SER A 188 -2.42 8.62 -14.22
N GLU A 189 -2.79 7.53 -13.56
CA GLU A 189 -2.27 6.19 -13.88
C GLU A 189 -2.48 5.82 -15.35
N ALA A 190 -3.69 6.05 -15.87
CA ALA A 190 -4.01 5.75 -17.27
C ALA A 190 -3.12 6.55 -18.23
N MET A 191 -2.85 7.81 -17.91
CA MET A 191 -1.97 8.67 -18.71
C MET A 191 -0.51 8.19 -18.64
N LEU A 192 -0.01 7.82 -17.45
CA LEU A 192 1.35 7.29 -17.29
C LEU A 192 1.54 5.92 -17.95
N ILE A 193 0.52 5.06 -17.93
CA ILE A 193 0.52 3.80 -18.69
C ILE A 193 0.56 4.08 -20.19
N SER A 194 -0.21 5.07 -20.66
CA SER A 194 -0.19 5.50 -22.06
C SER A 194 1.20 6.01 -22.44
N LEU A 195 1.78 6.91 -21.64
CA LEU A 195 3.13 7.49 -21.80
C LEU A 195 4.24 6.43 -21.80
N ALA A 196 4.15 5.44 -20.90
CA ALA A 196 5.07 4.30 -20.89
C ALA A 196 4.90 3.36 -22.11
N SER A 197 3.78 3.45 -22.82
CA SER A 197 3.45 2.61 -23.97
C SER A 197 3.64 3.31 -25.33
N THR A 198 4.16 4.54 -25.36
CA THR A 198 3.99 5.48 -26.48
C THR A 198 4.95 5.37 -27.67
N LYS A 199 5.85 4.39 -27.76
CA LYS A 199 6.47 4.12 -29.09
C LYS A 199 5.42 3.77 -30.16
N LYS A 200 4.17 3.44 -29.77
CA LYS A 200 3.06 3.20 -30.70
C LYS A 200 2.31 4.44 -31.20
N TRP A 201 2.31 5.56 -30.47
CA TRP A 201 1.46 6.72 -30.84
C TRP A 201 2.23 7.88 -31.46
N ASP A 202 3.55 7.93 -31.30
CA ASP A 202 4.39 8.96 -31.93
C ASP A 202 4.29 8.93 -33.46
N TRP A 203 4.21 7.73 -34.07
CA TRP A 203 3.95 7.58 -35.51
C TRP A 203 2.53 7.99 -35.91
N VAL A 204 1.54 7.68 -35.07
CA VAL A 204 0.13 7.99 -35.34
C VAL A 204 -0.11 9.50 -35.28
N TYR A 205 0.40 10.18 -34.24
CA TYR A 205 0.26 11.63 -34.11
C TYR A 205 1.07 12.40 -35.16
N ARG A 206 2.25 11.91 -35.56
CA ARG A 206 3.03 12.53 -36.66
C ARG A 206 2.41 12.34 -38.05
N ASN A 207 1.55 11.33 -38.24
CA ASN A 207 0.85 11.09 -39.52
C ASN A 207 -0.58 11.63 -39.54
N LEU A 208 -1.06 12.19 -38.42
CA LEU A 208 -2.36 12.86 -38.32
C LEU A 208 -2.24 14.39 -38.33
N ALA A 209 -1.03 14.94 -38.19
CA ALA A 209 -0.69 16.34 -38.39
C ALA A 209 -0.14 16.56 -39.81
#